data_AF-A0A8J4Q8M1-F1
#
_entry.id   AF-A0A8J4Q8M1-F1
#
_cell.length_a   1.000
_cell.length_b   1.000
_cell.length_c   1.000
_cell.angle_alpha   90.00
_cell.angle_beta   90.00
_cell.angle_gamma   90.00
#
_symmetry.space_group_name_H-M   'P 1'
#
loop_
_entity.id
_entity.type
_entity.pdbx_description
1 polymer ?
#
loop_
_entity_poly.entity_id
_entity_poly.type
_entity_poly.pdbx_seq_one_letter_code
_entity_poly.pdbx_strand_id
1 'polypeptide(L)'
;MSQAELAADFEGKKGKKRTEYILDVDSHGACSRTASLNWLALEVGAVRREAGGPKHCLHRGNKVVTREQLSRDLCYNKEMNSNLRYCDEHYKNTYPCAPGVAYYDRGALPIYWNYNYGEAGKDLKVDLLNHPEYIEQNATLAFQVAIWRWMTPIKEHQPSAHEVFIGTWTPTKNDNLAKRVSGFGATMNVLYEDLICGHGDNESMNSIISHYLYYLDLMGVGREEVGPHEILSCAKQVAFNPSVSSSP
;
A
#
# COMPACT_ATOMS: atom_id res chain seq x y z
N MET A 1 -13.10 -21.38 0.69
CA MET A 1 -11.64 -21.45 0.86
C MET A 1 -11.26 -20.69 2.11
N SER A 2 -10.47 -21.31 2.97
CA SER A 2 -9.84 -20.69 4.14
C SER A 2 -8.53 -20.01 3.72
N GLN A 3 -8.03 -19.07 4.54
CA GLN A 3 -6.78 -18.35 4.26
C GLN A 3 -5.56 -19.27 4.12
N ALA A 4 -5.60 -20.49 4.67
CA ALA A 4 -4.53 -21.47 4.56
C ALA A 4 -4.40 -22.10 3.14
N GLU A 5 -5.46 -22.11 2.34
CA GLU A 5 -5.48 -22.78 1.03
C GLU A 5 -4.83 -21.95 -0.09
N LEU A 6 -4.61 -20.64 0.11
CA LEU A 6 -3.89 -19.78 -0.85
C LEU A 6 -2.35 -19.78 -0.65
N ALA A 7 -1.85 -20.34 0.45
CA ALA A 7 -0.44 -20.18 0.85
C ALA A 7 0.49 -21.30 0.37
N ALA A 8 -0.03 -22.36 -0.25
CA ALA A 8 0.73 -23.59 -0.55
C ALA A 8 1.51 -23.57 -1.88
N ASP A 9 1.08 -22.77 -2.86
CA ASP A 9 1.57 -22.81 -4.24
C ASP A 9 2.62 -21.72 -4.55
N PHE A 10 3.58 -21.34 -3.68
CA PHE A 10 4.44 -20.17 -3.97
C PHE A 10 5.82 -20.22 -3.34
N GLU A 11 6.90 -19.95 -4.10
CA GLU A 11 8.19 -19.63 -3.48
C GLU A 11 9.27 -19.13 -4.49
N GLY A 12 9.42 -19.74 -5.69
CA GLY A 12 10.13 -19.20 -6.89
C GLY A 12 11.55 -19.70 -7.30
N LYS A 13 12.00 -19.33 -8.53
CA LYS A 13 13.38 -19.45 -9.11
C LYS A 13 14.01 -18.06 -9.37
N LYS A 14 15.35 -17.93 -9.39
CA LYS A 14 16.04 -16.63 -9.65
C LYS A 14 16.08 -16.27 -11.14
N GLY A 15 15.79 -15.00 -11.48
CA GLY A 15 16.19 -14.36 -12.74
C GLY A 15 15.09 -14.04 -13.77
N LYS A 16 13.87 -13.71 -13.34
CA LYS A 16 12.70 -13.49 -14.23
C LYS A 16 12.32 -12.02 -14.45
N LYS A 17 11.60 -11.74 -15.55
CA LYS A 17 11.23 -10.38 -16.00
C LYS A 17 9.94 -9.87 -15.34
N ARG A 18 9.71 -8.55 -15.43
CA ARG A 18 8.63 -7.78 -14.75
C ARG A 18 7.23 -8.43 -14.80
N THR A 19 6.88 -9.11 -15.89
CA THR A 19 5.56 -9.75 -16.09
C THR A 19 5.40 -11.13 -15.44
N GLU A 20 6.47 -11.75 -14.94
CA GLU A 20 6.42 -13.12 -14.40
C GLU A 20 6.15 -13.15 -12.89
N TYR A 21 6.44 -12.07 -12.15
CA TYR A 21 6.13 -11.96 -10.71
C TYR A 21 4.62 -11.98 -10.40
N ILE A 22 3.79 -11.68 -11.40
CA ILE A 22 2.32 -11.67 -11.31
C ILE A 22 1.72 -13.06 -11.59
N LEU A 23 2.50 -13.99 -12.15
CA LEU A 23 2.01 -15.27 -12.69
C LEU A 23 2.75 -16.52 -12.17
N ASP A 24 3.95 -16.41 -11.57
CA ASP A 24 4.67 -17.56 -10.98
C ASP A 24 4.18 -17.84 -9.54
N VAL A 25 3.11 -18.63 -9.50
CA VAL A 25 2.55 -19.27 -8.32
C VAL A 25 3.14 -20.71 -8.24
N ASP A 26 4.45 -20.87 -7.94
CA ASP A 26 5.07 -22.15 -7.49
C ASP A 26 6.53 -22.08 -6.90
N SER A 27 7.05 -23.17 -6.30
CA SER A 27 8.24 -23.38 -5.39
C SER A 27 9.69 -22.92 -5.83
N HIS A 28 10.74 -22.66 -4.99
CA HIS A 28 11.16 -22.97 -3.58
C HIS A 28 11.90 -21.77 -2.84
N GLY A 29 11.73 -21.53 -1.50
CA GLY A 29 12.27 -20.36 -0.73
C GLY A 29 11.59 -19.82 0.59
N ALA A 30 11.12 -20.63 1.54
CA ALA A 30 10.23 -20.23 2.67
C ALA A 30 10.86 -19.64 3.97
N CYS A 31 10.96 -18.30 4.07
CA CYS A 31 10.80 -17.59 5.37
C CYS A 31 10.56 -16.08 5.17
N SER A 32 11.44 -15.39 4.44
CA SER A 32 11.37 -13.93 4.23
C SER A 32 10.19 -13.49 3.34
N ARG A 33 9.78 -14.32 2.37
CA ARG A 33 8.71 -13.99 1.41
C ARG A 33 7.31 -14.18 1.99
N THR A 34 7.15 -15.21 2.82
CA THR A 34 5.91 -15.52 3.53
C THR A 34 5.57 -14.41 4.53
N ALA A 35 6.59 -13.85 5.20
CA ALA A 35 6.44 -12.62 5.96
C ALA A 35 5.90 -11.48 5.08
N SER A 36 6.54 -11.14 3.96
CA SER A 36 6.10 -10.03 3.08
C SER A 36 4.69 -10.18 2.49
N LEU A 37 4.24 -11.41 2.20
CA LEU A 37 2.88 -11.66 1.71
C LEU A 37 1.83 -11.60 2.82
N ASN A 38 2.15 -12.12 4.02
CA ASN A 38 1.35 -11.87 5.21
C ASN A 38 1.29 -10.36 5.47
N TRP A 39 2.42 -9.64 5.44
CA TRP A 39 2.50 -8.19 5.66
C TRP A 39 1.62 -7.42 4.69
N LEU A 40 1.62 -7.76 3.40
CA LEU A 40 0.69 -7.13 2.47
C LEU A 40 -0.76 -7.34 2.90
N ALA A 41 -1.17 -8.56 3.27
CA ALA A 41 -2.53 -8.83 3.76
C ALA A 41 -2.88 -8.11 5.08
N LEU A 42 -1.89 -7.59 5.81
CA LEU A 42 -2.01 -6.91 7.10
C LEU A 42 -1.96 -5.37 6.95
N GLU A 43 -1.09 -4.82 6.10
CA GLU A 43 -1.05 -3.37 5.77
C GLU A 43 -2.31 -2.90 5.04
N VAL A 44 -2.83 -3.76 4.17
CA VAL A 44 -4.13 -3.67 3.48
C VAL A 44 -5.30 -3.36 4.44
N GLY A 45 -5.15 -3.69 5.72
CA GLY A 45 -6.14 -3.40 6.74
C GLY A 45 -6.14 -1.96 7.29
N ALA A 46 -4.98 -1.30 7.28
CA ALA A 46 -4.63 -0.27 8.26
C ALA A 46 -5.06 1.17 7.91
N VAL A 47 -5.53 1.42 6.68
CA VAL A 47 -5.85 2.78 6.19
C VAL A 47 -7.31 2.91 5.78
N ARG A 48 -8.15 3.28 6.76
CA ARG A 48 -9.40 3.99 6.47
C ARG A 48 -9.82 4.86 7.63
N ARG A 49 -10.10 6.14 7.36
CA ARG A 49 -10.86 7.01 8.25
C ARG A 49 -12.13 7.54 7.60
N GLU A 50 -13.07 7.82 8.48
CA GLU A 50 -14.18 8.77 8.34
C GLU A 50 -15.43 8.39 7.52
N ALA A 51 -16.42 9.28 7.67
CA ALA A 51 -17.74 8.87 8.14
C ALA A 51 -18.76 8.66 7.02
N GLY A 52 -19.51 7.55 7.13
CA GLY A 52 -20.63 7.25 6.23
C GLY A 52 -21.00 5.78 6.12
N GLY A 53 -20.14 4.86 6.58
CA GLY A 53 -20.37 3.43 6.45
C GLY A 53 -21.35 2.79 7.44
N PRO A 54 -21.54 1.46 7.33
CA PRO A 54 -22.30 0.67 8.28
C PRO A 54 -21.86 0.92 9.72
N LYS A 55 -22.76 0.84 10.69
CA LYS A 55 -22.45 1.14 12.12
C LYS A 55 -21.34 0.26 12.72
N HIS A 56 -21.03 -0.89 12.10
CA HIS A 56 -19.90 -1.73 12.51
C HIS A 56 -18.53 -1.26 11.96
N CYS A 57 -18.51 -0.40 10.93
CA CYS A 57 -17.32 0.16 10.29
C CYS A 57 -17.01 1.62 10.71
N LEU A 58 -17.69 2.16 11.73
CA LEU A 58 -17.54 3.55 12.18
C LEU A 58 -16.69 3.64 13.45
N HIS A 59 -15.58 4.38 13.40
CA HIS A 59 -14.87 4.82 14.60
C HIS A 59 -15.65 5.95 15.29
N ARG A 60 -15.98 5.78 16.58
CA ARG A 60 -16.27 6.91 17.47
C ARG A 60 -14.93 7.41 18.04
N GLY A 61 -14.71 8.72 17.97
CA GLY A 61 -13.40 9.32 18.21
C GLY A 61 -12.90 9.32 19.65
N ASN A 62 -11.65 9.78 19.76
CA ASN A 62 -10.78 9.97 20.94
C ASN A 62 -10.00 8.76 21.49
N LYS A 63 -8.73 8.72 21.05
CA LYS A 63 -7.50 8.30 21.73
C LYS A 63 -7.43 6.87 22.31
N VAL A 64 -6.38 6.17 21.86
CA VAL A 64 -6.11 4.72 22.00
C VAL A 64 -7.00 3.88 21.09
N VAL A 65 -6.41 3.36 20.01
CA VAL A 65 -7.09 2.42 19.11
C VAL A 65 -7.20 1.07 19.83
N THR A 66 -8.42 0.56 19.99
CA THR A 66 -8.63 -0.70 20.73
C THR A 66 -8.38 -1.92 19.84
N ARG A 67 -8.12 -3.08 20.44
CA ARG A 67 -7.98 -4.36 19.70
C ARG A 67 -9.19 -4.70 18.83
N GLU A 68 -10.37 -4.26 19.26
CA GLU A 68 -11.66 -4.40 18.56
C GLU A 68 -11.84 -3.39 17.41
N GLN A 69 -10.96 -2.39 17.31
CA GLN A 69 -10.90 -1.43 16.20
C GLN A 69 -9.83 -1.86 15.19
N LEU A 70 -8.67 -2.34 15.65
CA LEU A 70 -7.59 -2.97 14.84
C LEU A 70 -7.95 -4.37 14.28
N SER A 71 -9.23 -4.76 14.35
CA SER A 71 -9.77 -6.01 13.81
C SER A 71 -10.94 -5.76 12.86
N ARG A 72 -11.08 -4.52 12.39
CA ARG A 72 -12.11 -4.08 11.42
C ARG A 72 -11.49 -3.56 10.11
N ASP A 73 -10.23 -3.89 9.94
CA ASP A 73 -9.44 -3.88 8.73
C ASP A 73 -10.23 -4.45 7.54
N LEU A 74 -10.02 -3.90 6.35
CA LEU A 74 -10.77 -4.23 5.12
C LEU A 74 -12.30 -3.99 5.15
N CYS A 75 -12.85 -3.26 6.13
CA CYS A 75 -14.29 -2.96 6.20
C CYS A 75 -14.90 -2.20 4.99
N TYR A 76 -14.08 -1.72 4.05
CA TYR A 76 -14.51 -1.02 2.84
C TYR A 76 -13.61 -1.38 1.65
N ASN A 77 -14.19 -1.58 0.47
CA ASN A 77 -13.48 -1.91 -0.78
C ASN A 77 -13.37 -0.74 -1.78
N LYS A 78 -13.99 0.42 -1.50
CA LYS A 78 -13.86 1.68 -2.27
C LYS A 78 -14.08 2.94 -1.43
N GLU A 79 -13.56 4.10 -1.84
CA GLU A 79 -13.78 5.40 -1.18
C GLU A 79 -15.28 5.69 -0.95
N MET A 80 -15.61 6.47 0.08
CA MET A 80 -16.98 6.95 0.33
C MET A 80 -17.02 8.47 0.29
N ASN A 81 -17.96 9.01 -0.49
CA ASN A 81 -18.27 10.45 -0.59
C ASN A 81 -17.20 11.36 -1.22
N SER A 82 -16.41 10.88 -2.18
CA SER A 82 -15.63 11.76 -3.05
C SER A 82 -16.46 12.33 -4.21
N ASN A 83 -16.56 13.66 -4.29
CA ASN A 83 -16.98 14.35 -5.52
C ASN A 83 -15.83 14.45 -6.56
N LEU A 84 -14.63 13.98 -6.19
CA LEU A 84 -13.44 13.98 -7.02
C LEU A 84 -13.41 12.74 -7.92
N ARG A 85 -13.11 12.92 -9.21
CA ARG A 85 -12.98 11.81 -10.16
C ARG A 85 -11.59 11.18 -10.19
N TYR A 86 -10.61 11.81 -9.53
CA TYR A 86 -9.18 11.47 -9.60
C TYR A 86 -8.73 11.21 -11.04
N CYS A 87 -9.06 12.13 -11.94
CA CYS A 87 -8.63 12.11 -13.32
C CYS A 87 -7.51 13.14 -13.49
N ASP A 88 -6.32 12.67 -13.85
CA ASP A 88 -5.20 13.51 -14.24
C ASP A 88 -5.11 13.59 -15.77
N GLU A 89 -5.50 14.76 -16.29
CA GLU A 89 -5.47 15.12 -17.71
C GLU A 89 -4.05 15.16 -18.30
N HIS A 90 -2.99 15.21 -17.48
CA HIS A 90 -1.62 15.07 -17.96
C HIS A 90 -1.41 13.73 -18.68
N TYR A 91 -2.02 12.66 -18.17
CA TYR A 91 -1.88 11.30 -18.70
C TYR A 91 -2.89 10.96 -19.80
N LYS A 92 -3.72 11.90 -20.27
CA LYS A 92 -4.83 11.59 -21.21
C LYS A 92 -4.42 10.91 -22.52
N ASN A 93 -3.16 11.07 -22.94
CA ASN A 93 -2.63 10.45 -24.17
C ASN A 93 -2.22 8.98 -23.98
N THR A 94 -1.97 8.54 -22.75
CA THR A 94 -1.58 7.15 -22.42
C THR A 94 -2.67 6.42 -21.64
N TYR A 95 -3.29 7.11 -20.69
CA TYR A 95 -4.35 6.62 -19.80
C TYR A 95 -5.51 7.61 -19.79
N PRO A 96 -6.26 7.74 -20.91
CA PRO A 96 -7.45 8.60 -20.99
C PRO A 96 -8.48 8.23 -19.93
N CYS A 97 -9.05 9.23 -19.28
CA CYS A 97 -10.12 9.02 -18.32
C CYS A 97 -11.41 8.59 -19.04
N ALA A 98 -11.92 7.41 -18.70
CA ALA A 98 -13.10 6.83 -19.32
C ALA A 98 -14.38 7.64 -18.95
N PRO A 99 -15.28 7.93 -19.91
CA PRO A 99 -16.52 8.64 -19.62
C PRO A 99 -17.37 7.91 -18.56
N GLY A 100 -17.89 8.65 -17.58
CA GLY A 100 -18.67 8.05 -16.48
C GLY A 100 -17.82 7.45 -15.36
N VAL A 101 -16.54 7.14 -15.59
CA VAL A 101 -15.64 6.49 -14.62
C VAL A 101 -15.00 7.50 -13.64
N ALA A 102 -14.68 7.03 -12.43
CA ALA A 102 -13.93 7.77 -11.42
C ALA A 102 -12.89 6.85 -10.76
N TYR A 103 -11.67 7.35 -10.57
CA TYR A 103 -10.49 6.60 -10.13
C TYR A 103 -10.12 6.88 -8.67
N TYR A 104 -11.15 7.02 -7.83
CA TYR A 104 -11.02 6.98 -6.38
C TYR A 104 -10.44 5.65 -5.89
N ASP A 105 -9.99 5.62 -4.65
CA ASP A 105 -9.41 4.45 -4.01
C ASP A 105 -10.32 3.22 -4.04
N ARG A 106 -9.73 2.08 -4.44
CA ARG A 106 -10.37 0.76 -4.45
C ARG A 106 -9.39 -0.34 -4.04
N GLY A 107 -9.97 -1.45 -3.59
CA GLY A 107 -9.27 -2.69 -3.33
C GLY A 107 -8.62 -2.74 -1.97
N ALA A 108 -7.68 -3.67 -1.84
CA ALA A 108 -7.02 -4.02 -0.60
C ALA A 108 -5.97 -2.97 -0.19
N LEU A 109 -5.04 -2.63 -1.09
CA LEU A 109 -4.11 -1.51 -0.93
C LEU A 109 -4.53 -0.44 -1.94
N PRO A 110 -5.01 0.72 -1.49
CA PRO A 110 -5.75 1.65 -2.35
C PRO A 110 -4.88 2.21 -3.49
N ILE A 111 -5.40 2.10 -4.72
CA ILE A 111 -4.85 2.80 -5.89
C ILE A 111 -5.77 3.97 -6.29
N TYR A 112 -5.14 5.10 -6.60
CA TYR A 112 -5.78 6.35 -7.02
C TYR A 112 -5.32 6.70 -8.44
N TRP A 113 -6.08 7.53 -9.15
CA TRP A 113 -5.73 8.12 -10.45
C TRP A 113 -5.74 7.17 -11.66
N ASN A 114 -6.28 7.68 -12.77
CA ASN A 114 -6.35 7.01 -14.08
C ASN A 114 -5.05 6.30 -14.51
N TYR A 115 -3.88 6.91 -14.29
CA TYR A 115 -2.61 6.31 -14.70
C TYR A 115 -2.24 5.03 -13.93
N ASN A 116 -2.54 4.95 -12.62
CA ASN A 116 -2.27 3.73 -11.84
C ASN A 116 -3.23 2.61 -12.23
N TYR A 117 -4.51 2.93 -12.47
CA TYR A 117 -5.47 1.97 -13.01
C TYR A 117 -5.07 1.47 -14.41
N GLY A 118 -4.53 2.36 -15.25
CA GLY A 118 -3.99 2.02 -16.57
C GLY A 118 -2.77 1.09 -16.53
N GLU A 119 -1.74 1.42 -15.75
CA GLU A 119 -0.54 0.57 -15.62
C GLU A 119 -0.87 -0.76 -14.93
N ALA A 120 -1.63 -0.75 -13.82
CA ALA A 120 -2.06 -1.98 -13.14
C ALA A 120 -2.88 -2.87 -14.07
N GLY A 121 -3.81 -2.30 -14.83
CA GLY A 121 -4.64 -3.05 -15.77
C GLY A 121 -3.81 -3.67 -16.91
N LYS A 122 -2.82 -2.95 -17.41
CA LYS A 122 -1.88 -3.42 -18.44
C LYS A 122 -0.98 -4.56 -17.94
N ASP A 123 -0.43 -4.46 -16.74
CA ASP A 123 0.43 -5.50 -16.15
C ASP A 123 -0.35 -6.76 -15.74
N LEU A 124 -1.55 -6.57 -15.14
CA LEU A 124 -2.46 -7.65 -14.74
C LEU A 124 -3.28 -8.23 -15.91
N LYS A 125 -3.26 -7.57 -17.07
CA LYS A 125 -4.04 -7.90 -18.29
C LYS A 125 -5.57 -7.87 -18.07
N VAL A 126 -6.04 -6.89 -17.30
CA VAL A 126 -7.45 -6.62 -16.99
C VAL A 126 -7.74 -5.15 -17.30
N ASP A 127 -8.86 -4.83 -17.93
CA ASP A 127 -9.18 -3.43 -18.28
C ASP A 127 -9.67 -2.61 -17.07
N LEU A 128 -8.75 -2.31 -16.16
CA LEU A 128 -9.01 -1.51 -14.97
C LEU A 128 -9.18 -0.01 -15.28
N LEU A 129 -8.78 0.46 -16.46
CA LEU A 129 -8.93 1.86 -16.85
C LEU A 129 -10.39 2.18 -17.24
N ASN A 130 -11.06 1.27 -17.94
CA ASN A 130 -12.49 1.42 -18.26
C ASN A 130 -13.41 0.75 -17.22
N HIS A 131 -12.94 -0.31 -16.54
CA HIS A 131 -13.73 -1.08 -15.57
C HIS A 131 -13.06 -1.20 -14.18
N PRO A 132 -12.80 -0.09 -13.48
CA PRO A 132 -12.20 -0.12 -12.14
C PRO A 132 -13.09 -0.81 -11.09
N GLU A 133 -14.40 -0.94 -11.34
CA GLU A 133 -15.35 -1.66 -10.48
C GLU A 133 -15.03 -3.16 -10.34
N TYR A 134 -14.24 -3.74 -11.25
CA TYR A 134 -13.80 -5.13 -11.12
C TYR A 134 -12.99 -5.38 -9.84
N ILE A 135 -12.26 -4.37 -9.36
CA ILE A 135 -11.50 -4.42 -8.09
C ILE A 135 -12.47 -4.57 -6.90
N GLU A 136 -13.64 -3.95 -6.95
CA GLU A 136 -14.65 -4.04 -5.90
C GLU A 136 -15.39 -5.38 -5.91
N GLN A 137 -15.52 -6.00 -7.09
CA GLN A 137 -16.33 -7.20 -7.34
C GLN A 137 -15.55 -8.51 -7.19
N ASN A 138 -14.22 -8.48 -7.38
CA ASN A 138 -13.38 -9.68 -7.34
C ASN A 138 -12.25 -9.51 -6.31
N ALA A 139 -12.36 -10.22 -5.19
CA ALA A 139 -11.37 -10.19 -4.11
C ALA A 139 -9.97 -10.64 -4.56
N THR A 140 -9.86 -11.62 -5.47
CA THR A 140 -8.56 -12.07 -6.00
C THR A 140 -7.89 -10.94 -6.78
N LEU A 141 -8.65 -10.24 -7.62
CA LEU A 141 -8.16 -9.08 -8.37
C LEU A 141 -7.80 -7.91 -7.43
N ALA A 142 -8.56 -7.69 -6.36
CA ALA A 142 -8.22 -6.69 -5.34
C ALA A 142 -6.87 -6.96 -4.66
N PHE A 143 -6.57 -8.22 -4.34
CA PHE A 143 -5.26 -8.60 -3.82
C PHE A 143 -4.16 -8.55 -4.89
N GLN A 144 -4.43 -8.92 -6.14
CA GLN A 144 -3.46 -8.78 -7.25
C GLN A 144 -3.08 -7.32 -7.49
N VAL A 145 -4.04 -6.39 -7.45
CA VAL A 145 -3.77 -4.94 -7.52
C VAL A 145 -2.96 -4.46 -6.31
N ALA A 146 -3.23 -4.98 -5.12
CA ALA A 146 -2.44 -4.65 -3.93
C ALA A 146 -0.99 -5.15 -4.03
N ILE A 147 -0.77 -6.39 -4.49
CA ILE A 147 0.56 -6.95 -4.75
C ILE A 147 1.26 -6.10 -5.82
N TRP A 148 0.57 -5.75 -6.90
CA TRP A 148 1.12 -4.89 -7.95
C TRP A 148 1.56 -3.53 -7.38
N ARG A 149 0.74 -2.86 -6.56
CA ARG A 149 1.06 -1.56 -5.95
C ARG A 149 2.23 -1.64 -4.96
N TRP A 150 2.35 -2.75 -4.23
CA TRP A 150 3.43 -3.04 -3.28
C TRP A 150 4.78 -3.31 -3.97
N MET A 151 4.74 -4.04 -5.10
CA MET A 151 5.93 -4.47 -5.86
C MET A 151 6.38 -3.47 -6.92
N THR A 152 5.56 -2.49 -7.30
CA THR A 152 5.83 -1.58 -8.43
C THR A 152 6.29 -0.20 -7.97
N PRO A 153 7.50 0.26 -8.34
CA PRO A 153 7.92 1.64 -8.13
C PRO A 153 7.11 2.63 -8.97
N ILE A 154 6.74 3.77 -8.39
CA ILE A 154 5.92 4.80 -9.06
C ILE A 154 6.71 5.54 -10.15
N LYS A 155 8.01 5.77 -9.90
CA LYS A 155 8.90 6.47 -10.83
C LYS A 155 10.21 5.70 -11.01
N GLU A 156 10.87 5.96 -12.14
CA GLU A 156 12.22 5.49 -12.38
C GLU A 156 13.17 5.99 -11.26
N HIS A 157 14.05 5.10 -10.79
CA HIS A 157 14.95 5.28 -9.65
C HIS A 157 14.31 5.43 -8.26
N GLN A 158 12.98 5.32 -8.11
CA GLN A 158 12.36 5.08 -6.80
C GLN A 158 12.35 3.57 -6.49
N PRO A 159 12.40 3.17 -5.21
CA PRO A 159 12.19 1.77 -4.82
C PRO A 159 10.70 1.41 -4.80
N SER A 160 10.40 0.11 -4.87
CA SER A 160 9.09 -0.42 -4.48
C SER A 160 8.94 -0.43 -2.95
N ALA A 161 7.69 -0.44 -2.46
CA ALA A 161 7.42 -0.54 -1.03
C ALA A 161 7.99 -1.85 -0.45
N HIS A 162 7.88 -2.94 -1.21
CA HIS A 162 8.53 -4.22 -0.93
C HIS A 162 10.05 -4.08 -0.71
N GLU A 163 10.79 -3.47 -1.65
CA GLU A 163 12.26 -3.38 -1.56
C GLU A 163 12.75 -2.57 -0.35
N VAL A 164 11.99 -1.54 0.06
CA VAL A 164 12.24 -0.75 1.27
C VAL A 164 11.95 -1.57 2.52
N PHE A 165 10.81 -2.26 2.55
CA PHE A 165 10.36 -3.04 3.70
C PHE A 165 11.32 -4.19 4.01
N ILE A 166 11.76 -4.94 3.00
CA ILE A 166 12.70 -6.06 3.18
C ILE A 166 14.18 -5.62 3.28
N GLY A 167 14.46 -4.32 3.28
CA GLY A 167 15.83 -3.78 3.44
C GLY A 167 16.77 -4.00 2.25
N THR A 168 16.26 -4.33 1.06
CA THR A 168 17.07 -4.46 -0.16
C THR A 168 17.36 -3.12 -0.84
N TRP A 169 16.53 -2.10 -0.61
CA TRP A 169 16.80 -0.74 -1.06
C TRP A 169 17.90 -0.10 -0.21
N THR A 170 18.88 0.53 -0.87
CA THR A 170 19.93 1.32 -0.22
C THR A 170 19.66 2.81 -0.42
N PRO A 171 19.43 3.60 0.64
CA PRO A 171 19.21 5.04 0.53
C PRO A 171 20.37 5.77 -0.16
N THR A 172 20.06 6.57 -1.18
CA THR A 172 21.03 7.45 -1.86
C THR A 172 21.44 8.63 -0.98
N LYS A 173 22.42 9.43 -1.43
CA LYS A 173 22.78 10.69 -0.74
C LYS A 173 21.57 11.64 -0.57
N ASN A 174 20.69 11.70 -1.57
CA ASN A 174 19.50 12.55 -1.53
C ASN A 174 18.46 12.00 -0.55
N ASP A 175 18.34 10.67 -0.42
CA ASP A 175 17.45 10.03 0.54
C ASP A 175 17.90 10.28 1.98
N ASN A 176 19.21 10.18 2.24
CA ASN A 176 19.80 10.51 3.54
C ASN A 176 19.59 12.00 3.91
N LEU A 177 19.77 12.94 2.96
CA LEU A 177 19.46 14.36 3.17
C LEU A 177 17.96 14.60 3.44
N ALA A 178 17.09 13.84 2.76
CA ALA A 178 15.65 13.79 2.99
C ALA A 178 15.25 13.00 4.26
N LYS A 179 16.21 12.50 5.05
CA LYS A 179 16.02 11.67 6.25
C LYS A 179 15.29 10.35 6.01
N ARG A 180 15.19 9.89 4.76
CA ARG A 180 14.57 8.61 4.38
C ARG A 180 15.54 7.47 4.71
N VAL A 181 15.15 6.65 5.69
CA VAL A 181 15.89 5.46 6.16
C VAL A 181 15.09 4.19 5.85
N SER A 182 15.75 3.08 5.54
CA SER A 182 15.04 1.83 5.23
C SER A 182 14.23 1.33 6.43
N GLY A 183 13.01 0.85 6.17
CA GLY A 183 12.07 0.39 7.20
C GLY A 183 10.65 0.87 6.96
N PHE A 184 9.77 0.64 7.95
CA PHE A 184 8.33 0.88 7.81
C PHE A 184 7.96 2.35 7.53
N GLY A 185 8.70 3.31 8.09
CA GLY A 185 8.55 4.73 7.79
C GLY A 185 8.77 5.05 6.30
N ALA A 186 9.86 4.57 5.70
CA ALA A 186 10.08 4.78 4.27
C ALA A 186 9.12 3.95 3.40
N THR A 187 8.65 2.79 3.88
CA THR A 187 7.60 1.99 3.22
C THR A 187 6.30 2.79 3.11
N MET A 188 5.84 3.37 4.24
CA MET A 188 4.71 4.32 4.26
C MET A 188 4.93 5.52 3.33
N ASN A 189 6.16 6.04 3.25
CA ASN A 189 6.51 7.16 2.37
C ASN A 189 6.41 6.79 0.87
N VAL A 190 6.75 5.56 0.47
CA VAL A 190 6.54 5.07 -0.92
C VAL A 190 5.05 4.82 -1.23
N LEU A 191 4.26 4.43 -0.23
CA LEU A 191 2.85 4.09 -0.42
C LEU A 191 1.91 5.31 -0.42
N TYR A 192 2.12 6.22 0.52
CA TYR A 192 1.21 7.32 0.87
C TYR A 192 1.83 8.71 0.72
N GLU A 193 3.15 8.81 0.51
CA GLU A 193 3.83 10.05 0.13
C GLU A 193 3.57 11.22 1.11
N ASP A 194 3.31 12.43 0.61
CA ASP A 194 3.06 13.63 1.42
C ASP A 194 1.67 13.66 2.08
N LEU A 195 0.78 12.70 1.80
CA LEU A 195 -0.49 12.56 2.49
C LEU A 195 -0.30 12.30 4.00
N ILE A 196 0.79 11.62 4.38
CA ILE A 196 1.09 11.27 5.78
C ILE A 196 2.55 11.50 6.21
N CYS A 197 3.48 11.80 5.30
CA CYS A 197 4.91 11.94 5.62
C CYS A 197 5.42 13.39 5.48
N GLY A 198 6.50 13.72 6.19
CA GLY A 198 7.19 15.01 6.07
C GLY A 198 6.54 16.19 6.80
N HIS A 199 5.44 15.97 7.51
CA HIS A 199 4.64 17.01 8.17
C HIS A 199 4.49 16.81 9.69
N GLY A 200 5.36 15.99 10.30
CA GLY A 200 5.27 15.62 11.71
C GLY A 200 4.35 14.41 11.97
N ASP A 201 4.30 13.95 13.22
CA ASP A 201 3.45 12.82 13.60
C ASP A 201 1.96 13.20 13.51
N ASN A 202 1.17 12.42 12.77
CA ASN A 202 -0.24 12.67 12.49
C ASN A 202 -1.12 11.45 12.76
N GLU A 203 -2.43 11.63 12.83
CA GLU A 203 -3.37 10.57 13.23
C GLU A 203 -3.51 9.42 12.22
N SER A 204 -3.22 9.66 10.94
CA SER A 204 -3.24 8.64 9.89
C SER A 204 -2.02 7.74 9.98
N MET A 205 -0.82 8.33 10.01
CA MET A 205 0.44 7.60 10.21
C MET A 205 0.46 6.83 11.54
N ASN A 206 0.02 7.45 12.64
CA ASN A 206 -0.06 6.77 13.94
C ASN A 206 -1.09 5.63 13.95
N SER A 207 -2.15 5.72 13.14
CA SER A 207 -3.08 4.61 12.91
C SER A 207 -2.36 3.46 12.22
N ILE A 208 -1.66 3.71 11.12
CA ILE A 208 -0.93 2.69 10.34
C ILE A 208 0.11 1.98 11.21
N ILE A 209 0.92 2.75 11.94
CA ILE A 209 1.90 2.23 12.91
C ILE A 209 1.21 1.35 13.97
N SER A 210 0.03 1.74 14.46
CA SER A 210 -0.69 0.96 15.49
C SER A 210 -1.19 -0.39 14.97
N HIS A 211 -1.67 -0.47 13.73
CA HIS A 211 -2.04 -1.73 13.09
C HIS A 211 -0.81 -2.62 12.86
N TYR A 212 0.28 -2.06 12.32
CA TYR A 212 1.54 -2.77 12.12
C TYR A 212 2.08 -3.40 13.42
N LEU A 213 2.15 -2.62 14.51
CA LEU A 213 2.55 -3.12 15.83
C LEU A 213 1.62 -4.20 16.38
N TYR A 214 0.31 -4.08 16.15
CA TYR A 214 -0.66 -5.10 16.57
C TYR A 214 -0.51 -6.41 15.79
N TYR A 215 -0.19 -6.32 14.51
CA TYR A 215 0.04 -7.50 13.68
C TYR A 215 1.37 -8.21 13.98
N LEU A 216 2.40 -7.47 14.40
CA LEU A 216 3.62 -8.05 14.99
C LEU A 216 3.31 -8.85 16.27
N ASP A 217 2.48 -8.30 17.16
CA ASP A 217 2.06 -9.00 18.38
C ASP A 217 1.30 -10.30 18.05
N LEU A 218 0.38 -10.27 17.06
CA LEU A 218 -0.39 -11.43 16.64
C LEU A 218 0.47 -12.53 16.00
N MET A 219 1.54 -12.16 15.30
CA MET A 219 2.49 -13.11 14.70
C MET A 219 3.61 -13.54 15.65
N GLY A 220 3.66 -13.01 16.88
CA GLY A 220 4.68 -13.36 17.87
C GLY A 220 6.09 -12.87 17.51
N VAL A 221 6.21 -11.87 16.62
CA VAL A 221 7.49 -11.27 16.22
C VAL A 221 7.99 -10.27 17.28
N GLY A 222 7.07 -9.69 18.06
CA GLY A 222 7.39 -8.68 19.06
C GLY A 222 7.55 -7.28 18.45
N ARG A 223 7.54 -6.26 19.31
CA ARG A 223 7.65 -4.84 18.92
C ARG A 223 9.09 -4.34 18.99
N GLU A 224 9.92 -5.05 19.75
CA GLU A 224 11.34 -4.86 19.95
C GLU A 224 12.15 -4.99 18.64
N GLU A 225 11.74 -5.88 17.74
CA GLU A 225 12.39 -6.14 16.44
C GLU A 225 12.17 -5.00 15.41
N VAL A 226 11.32 -4.02 15.71
CA VAL A 226 10.95 -2.92 14.80
C VAL A 226 12.02 -1.82 14.73
N GLY A 227 12.86 -1.73 15.76
CA GLY A 227 13.81 -0.64 15.91
C GLY A 227 13.18 0.68 16.38
N PRO A 228 13.94 1.79 16.37
CA PRO A 228 13.51 3.08 16.91
C PRO A 228 12.41 3.76 16.08
N HIS A 229 11.73 4.73 16.69
CA HIS A 229 10.65 5.52 16.07
C HIS A 229 11.04 6.13 14.71
N GLU A 230 12.32 6.44 14.48
CA GLU A 230 12.79 7.03 13.21
C GLU A 230 12.81 6.03 12.04
N ILE A 231 12.84 4.72 12.32
CA ILE A 231 12.65 3.65 11.33
C ILE A 231 11.15 3.34 11.13
N LEU A 232 10.36 3.48 12.19
CA LEU A 232 8.92 3.19 12.21
C LEU A 232 8.04 4.32 11.63
N SER A 233 8.47 5.58 11.77
CA SER A 233 7.72 6.79 11.43
C SER A 233 8.31 7.50 10.21
N CYS A 234 7.44 8.13 9.40
CA CYS A 234 7.84 9.01 8.31
C CYS A 234 7.65 10.51 8.62
N ALA A 235 7.32 10.87 9.87
CA ALA A 235 7.06 12.24 10.32
C ALA A 235 8.12 13.28 9.90
N LYS A 236 9.40 12.88 9.94
CA LYS A 236 10.56 13.73 9.59
C LYS A 236 11.12 13.48 8.19
N GLN A 237 10.60 12.50 7.45
CA GLN A 237 11.09 12.12 6.14
C GLN A 237 10.45 12.99 5.07
N VAL A 238 11.23 13.58 4.16
CA VAL A 238 10.63 14.27 3.00
C VAL A 238 9.94 13.23 2.12
N ALA A 239 8.77 13.57 1.59
CA ALA A 239 8.01 12.69 0.71
C ALA A 239 8.82 12.29 -0.54
N PHE A 240 8.58 11.11 -1.10
CA PHE A 240 9.17 10.72 -2.39
C PHE A 240 8.70 11.62 -3.55
N ASN A 241 7.44 12.06 -3.52
CA ASN A 241 6.79 12.83 -4.58
C ASN A 241 5.93 13.97 -4.01
N PRO A 242 6.52 14.99 -3.35
CA PRO A 242 5.74 16.06 -2.72
C PRO A 242 4.96 16.88 -3.75
N SER A 243 3.67 17.10 -3.47
CA SER A 243 2.72 17.87 -4.30
C SER A 243 3.13 19.34 -4.48
N VAL A 244 3.91 19.89 -3.55
CA VAL A 244 4.56 21.19 -3.64
C VAL A 244 6.04 21.01 -3.42
N SER A 245 6.89 21.48 -4.34
CA SER A 245 8.34 21.46 -4.14
C SER A 245 8.71 22.42 -3.00
N SER A 246 9.02 21.86 -1.83
CA SER A 246 9.74 22.58 -0.77
C SER A 246 11.19 22.83 -1.20
N SER A 247 11.35 23.81 -2.09
CA SER A 247 12.64 24.49 -2.25
C SER A 247 12.92 25.33 -0.99
N PRO A 248 14.20 25.57 -0.64
CA PRO A 248 14.61 25.93 0.72
C PRO A 248 14.09 27.28 1.26
#